data_AF-A0A6A3AGN5-F1
#
_entry.id   AF-A0A6A3AGN5-F1
#
_cell.length_a   1.000
_cell.length_b   1.000
_cell.length_c   1.000
_cell.angle_alpha   90.00
_cell.angle_beta   90.00
_cell.angle_gamma   90.00
#
_symmetry.space_group_name_H-M   'P 1'
#
loop_
_entity.id
_entity.type
_entity.pdbx_description
1 polymer ?
#
loop_
_entity_poly.entity_id
_entity_poly.type
_entity_poly.pdbx_seq_one_letter_code
_entity_poly.pdbx_strand_id
1 'polypeptide(L)'
;MQKYGEEIKTLETKLSELETRLDSSKIAALRGGIGGNGQSSSVNEVNHVPSFSKMVVDIKDYSGRRSLKHERECLSEEKIVVFLPCSHQVLCVKCNELHKKQQMKDCPACRSLIDCRICARFAKPRAMAL
;
A
#
# COMPACT_ATOMS: atom_id res chain seq x y z
N MET A 1 31.78 -18.95 -25.22
CA MET A 1 30.39 -19.44 -25.14
C MET A 1 30.14 -20.34 -23.94
N GLN A 2 31.10 -21.17 -23.51
CA GLN A 2 30.92 -22.13 -22.39
C GLN A 2 30.68 -21.45 -21.01
N LYS A 3 31.40 -20.36 -20.73
CA LYS A 3 31.24 -19.54 -19.51
C LYS A 3 29.80 -19.08 -19.26
N TYR A 4 29.13 -18.56 -20.29
CA TYR A 4 27.74 -18.09 -20.16
C TYR A 4 26.77 -19.26 -19.92
N GLY A 5 27.05 -20.44 -20.47
CA GLY A 5 26.24 -21.64 -20.21
C GLY A 5 26.33 -22.11 -18.75
N GLU A 6 27.50 -22.00 -18.13
CA GLU A 6 27.70 -22.32 -16.71
C GLU A 6 27.04 -21.28 -15.79
N GLU A 7 27.15 -20.00 -16.13
CA GLU A 7 26.47 -18.91 -15.41
C GLU A 7 24.95 -19.06 -15.46
N ILE A 8 24.38 -19.40 -16.62
CA ILE A 8 22.93 -19.66 -16.78
C ILE A 8 22.51 -20.82 -15.88
N LYS A 9 23.19 -21.97 -15.94
CA LYS A 9 22.88 -23.13 -15.10
C LYS A 9 22.95 -22.80 -13.60
N THR A 10 23.91 -21.97 -13.22
CA THR A 10 24.08 -21.53 -11.83
C THR A 10 22.90 -20.65 -11.39
N LEU A 11 22.45 -19.74 -12.24
CA LEU A 11 21.31 -18.87 -11.97
C LEU A 11 20.00 -19.65 -11.89
N GLU A 12 19.77 -20.60 -12.80
CA GLU A 12 18.60 -21.48 -12.79
C GLU A 12 18.52 -22.30 -11.49
N THR A 13 19.65 -22.83 -11.04
CA THR A 13 19.74 -23.58 -9.77
C THR A 13 19.36 -22.71 -8.57
N LYS A 14 19.89 -21.48 -8.51
CA LYS A 14 19.57 -20.53 -7.43
C LYS A 14 18.11 -20.10 -7.42
N LEU A 15 17.51 -19.92 -8.59
CA LEU A 15 16.08 -19.59 -8.69
C LEU A 15 15.21 -20.72 -8.12
N SER A 16 15.49 -21.97 -8.50
CA SER A 16 14.76 -23.13 -7.97
C SER A 16 14.92 -23.30 -6.45
N GLU A 17 16.12 -23.04 -5.91
CA GLU A 17 16.34 -23.04 -4.46
C GLU A 17 15.53 -21.96 -3.75
N LEU A 18 15.46 -20.75 -4.30
CA LEU A 18 14.69 -19.66 -3.71
C LEU A 18 13.17 -19.91 -3.74
N GLU A 19 12.66 -20.48 -4.84
CA GLU A 19 11.25 -20.87 -4.96
C GLU A 19 10.86 -21.93 -3.92
N THR A 20 11.65 -22.99 -3.79
CA THR A 20 11.41 -24.06 -2.79
C THR A 20 11.50 -23.53 -1.35
N ARG A 21 12.41 -22.60 -1.06
CA ARG A 21 12.49 -21.90 0.24
C ARG A 21 11.29 -21.00 0.51
N LEU A 22 10.75 -20.32 -0.51
CA LEU A 22 9.55 -19.51 -0.37
C LEU A 22 8.31 -20.37 -0.10
N ASP A 23 8.16 -21.47 -0.83
CA ASP A 23 7.03 -22.39 -0.65
C ASP A 23 7.05 -23.07 0.73
N SER A 24 8.22 -23.49 1.21
CA SER A 24 8.35 -24.00 2.58
C SER A 24 8.02 -22.93 3.65
N SER A 25 8.43 -21.67 3.43
CA SER A 25 8.08 -20.54 4.30
C SER A 25 6.57 -20.25 4.31
N LYS A 26 5.90 -20.41 3.16
CA LYS A 26 4.44 -20.27 3.01
C LYS A 26 3.67 -21.39 3.72
N ILE A 27 4.20 -22.61 3.72
CA ILE A 27 3.61 -23.75 4.44
C ILE A 27 3.73 -23.57 5.96
N ALA A 28 4.84 -23.04 6.47
CA ALA A 28 5.02 -22.81 7.91
C ALA A 28 3.99 -21.81 8.48
N ALA A 29 3.64 -20.77 7.72
CA ALA A 29 2.62 -19.80 8.12
C ALA A 29 1.20 -20.39 8.22
N LEU A 30 0.90 -21.45 7.45
CA LEU A 30 -0.39 -22.14 7.50
C LEU A 30 -0.51 -23.15 8.65
N ARG A 31 0.61 -23.65 9.20
CA ARG A 31 0.61 -24.67 10.27
C ARG A 31 0.45 -24.11 11.69
N GLY A 32 0.60 -22.80 11.89
CA GLY A 32 0.44 -22.17 13.21
C GLY A 32 -1.01 -22.01 13.71
N GLY A 33 -2.02 -22.44 12.92
CA GLY A 33 -3.43 -22.14 13.16
C GLY A 33 -4.32 -23.31 13.60
N ILE A 34 -3.78 -24.45 14.03
CA ILE A 34 -4.59 -25.61 14.44
C ILE A 34 -4.00 -26.23 15.71
N GLY A 35 -4.58 -25.90 16.86
CA GLY A 35 -4.23 -26.52 18.14
C GLY A 35 -4.81 -25.76 19.32
N GLY A 36 -5.99 -26.17 19.79
CA GLY A 36 -6.69 -25.55 20.90
C GLY A 36 -6.17 -25.97 22.28
N ASN A 37 -6.57 -25.12 23.25
CA ASN A 37 -6.81 -25.36 24.67
C ASN A 37 -5.62 -25.38 25.66
N GLY A 38 -5.69 -24.47 26.66
CA GLY A 38 -5.12 -24.71 27.99
C GLY A 38 -4.13 -23.67 28.55
N GLN A 39 -4.67 -22.65 29.25
CA GLN A 39 -4.12 -21.99 30.44
C GLN A 39 -2.71 -21.34 30.46
N SER A 40 -2.76 -20.01 30.63
CA SER A 40 -1.96 -19.16 31.54
C SER A 40 -0.44 -19.19 31.46
N SER A 41 0.15 -18.09 30.97
CA SER A 41 0.94 -17.16 31.81
C SER A 41 1.38 -15.93 31.00
N SER A 42 1.39 -14.78 31.70
CA SER A 42 2.11 -13.51 31.45
C SER A 42 2.78 -13.29 30.08
N VAL A 43 2.48 -12.19 29.40
CA VAL A 43 3.20 -10.89 29.48
C VAL A 43 2.56 -9.90 28.50
N ASN A 44 2.63 -8.62 28.85
CA ASN A 44 2.09 -7.49 28.09
C ASN A 44 2.74 -7.35 26.71
N GLU A 45 1.94 -7.34 25.65
CA GLU A 45 1.99 -6.38 24.53
C GLU A 45 0.96 -6.82 23.47
N VAL A 46 0.77 -5.96 22.46
CA VAL A 46 0.13 -6.23 21.15
C VAL A 46 -1.29 -5.68 20.97
N ASN A 47 -1.29 -4.51 20.31
CA ASN A 47 -1.99 -4.22 19.05
C ASN A 47 -3.38 -4.85 18.86
N HIS A 48 -4.40 -4.01 19.07
CA HIS A 48 -5.78 -4.27 18.66
C HIS A 48 -5.90 -4.37 17.13
N VAL A 49 -6.12 -5.58 16.63
CA VAL A 49 -6.73 -5.83 15.31
C VAL A 49 -8.22 -6.08 15.56
N PRO A 50 -9.17 -5.27 15.05
CA PRO A 50 -10.57 -5.50 15.35
C PRO A 50 -11.11 -6.69 14.57
N SER A 51 -11.51 -7.71 15.33
CA SER A 51 -12.32 -8.86 14.90
C SER A 51 -13.56 -8.39 14.13
N PHE A 52 -13.71 -8.88 12.89
CA PHE A 52 -14.87 -8.61 12.04
C PHE A 52 -16.07 -9.42 12.54
N SER A 53 -16.82 -8.86 13.50
CA SER A 53 -18.11 -9.43 13.87
C SER A 53 -19.11 -9.24 12.72
N LYS A 54 -19.54 -10.34 12.13
CA LYS A 54 -20.54 -10.43 11.07
C LYS A 54 -21.91 -9.95 11.60
N MET A 55 -22.17 -8.65 11.48
CA MET A 55 -23.49 -8.07 11.72
C MET A 55 -24.25 -8.04 10.38
N VAL A 56 -25.29 -8.87 10.27
CA VAL A 56 -26.26 -8.77 9.17
C VAL A 56 -27.13 -7.55 9.49
N VAL A 57 -26.89 -6.44 8.79
CA VAL A 57 -27.70 -5.22 8.92
C VAL A 57 -28.66 -5.19 7.74
N ASP A 58 -29.96 -5.12 8.07
CA ASP A 58 -31.08 -5.06 7.13
C ASP A 58 -30.91 -3.86 6.18
N ILE A 59 -30.91 -4.12 4.88
CA ILE A 59 -30.69 -3.12 3.83
C ILE A 59 -32.04 -2.52 3.47
N LYS A 60 -32.56 -1.63 4.32
CA LYS A 60 -33.59 -0.67 3.93
C LYS A 60 -33.25 0.72 4.46
N ASP A 61 -33.19 1.65 3.50
CA ASP A 61 -33.12 3.11 3.66
C ASP A 61 -31.85 3.74 4.26
N TYR A 62 -30.74 3.61 3.52
CA TYR A 62 -29.72 4.66 3.53
C TYR A 62 -29.33 5.08 2.10
N SER A 63 -30.31 5.58 1.35
CA SER A 63 -30.05 6.42 0.18
C SER A 63 -29.55 7.80 0.67
N GLY A 64 -28.29 7.82 1.11
CA GLY A 64 -27.67 8.97 1.73
C GLY A 64 -26.18 8.99 1.44
N ARG A 65 -25.82 8.98 0.15
CA ARG A 65 -24.52 9.39 -0.46
C ARG A 65 -23.29 9.32 0.47
N ARG A 66 -23.10 8.20 1.17
CA ARG A 66 -21.90 7.95 1.97
C ARG A 66 -21.09 6.94 1.17
N SER A 67 -20.29 7.46 0.25
CA SER A 67 -19.38 6.67 -0.57
C SER A 67 -18.40 5.93 0.34
N LEU A 68 -18.77 4.72 0.72
CA LEU A 68 -17.84 3.70 1.18
C LEU A 68 -16.81 3.51 0.05
N LYS A 69 -15.52 3.48 0.44
CA LYS A 69 -14.32 3.29 -0.39
C LYS A 69 -13.67 4.60 -0.87
N HIS A 70 -12.67 5.06 -0.13
CA HIS A 70 -11.41 5.44 -0.77
C HIS A 70 -10.24 5.24 0.19
N GLU A 71 -9.98 3.98 0.52
CA GLU A 71 -8.68 3.53 1.00
C GLU A 71 -7.66 3.43 -0.16
N ARG A 72 -8.05 3.81 -1.38
CA ARG A 72 -7.22 3.69 -2.57
C ARG A 72 -6.79 5.08 -3.02
N GLU A 73 -5.50 5.25 -3.25
CA GLU A 73 -5.00 6.37 -4.04
C GLU A 73 -5.75 6.40 -5.39
N CYS A 74 -6.13 7.59 -5.85
CA CYS A 74 -6.70 7.76 -7.20
C CYS A 74 -5.72 7.20 -8.25
N LEU A 75 -6.18 6.24 -9.06
CA LEU A 75 -5.45 5.78 -10.27
C LEU A 75 -5.94 6.46 -11.55
N SER A 76 -7.02 7.23 -11.46
CA SER A 76 -7.75 7.77 -12.61
C SER A 76 -7.27 9.15 -13.07
N GLU A 77 -6.53 9.86 -12.23
CA GLU A 77 -6.09 11.23 -12.50
C GLU A 77 -4.58 11.33 -12.35
N GLU A 78 -3.98 12.25 -13.13
CA GLU A 78 -2.57 12.55 -13.02
C GLU A 78 -2.23 13.01 -11.59
N LYS A 79 -1.23 12.36 -11.00
CA LYS A 79 -0.67 12.73 -9.70
C LYS A 79 0.24 13.91 -9.93
N ILE A 80 -0.11 15.08 -9.41
CA ILE A 80 0.63 16.33 -9.64
C ILE A 80 1.00 17.07 -8.35
N VAL A 81 0.60 16.53 -7.20
CA VAL A 81 0.90 17.16 -5.91
C VAL A 81 2.18 16.57 -5.35
N VAL A 82 3.19 17.42 -5.18
CA VAL A 82 4.50 17.11 -4.58
C VAL A 82 4.49 17.54 -3.12
N PHE A 83 4.98 16.66 -2.24
CA PHE A 83 5.12 16.93 -0.81
C PHE A 83 6.57 17.25 -0.43
N LEU A 84 6.79 18.33 0.31
CA LEU A 84 8.10 18.67 0.86
C LEU A 84 8.19 18.31 2.35
N PRO A 85 9.37 17.86 2.84
CA PRO A 85 10.65 17.76 2.11
C PRO A 85 10.85 16.47 1.30
N CYS A 86 9.99 15.46 1.45
CA CYS A 86 10.25 14.12 0.90
C CYS A 86 10.20 14.01 -0.64
N SER A 87 9.73 15.04 -1.33
CA SER A 87 9.65 15.15 -2.80
C SER A 87 8.79 14.09 -3.49
N HIS A 88 7.93 13.38 -2.75
CA HIS A 88 7.02 12.41 -3.33
C HIS A 88 5.83 13.08 -4.03
N GLN A 89 5.53 12.61 -5.25
CA GLN A 89 4.40 13.06 -6.07
C GLN A 89 3.32 11.96 -6.16
N VAL A 90 2.49 11.85 -5.12
CA VAL A 90 1.68 10.63 -4.89
C VAL A 90 0.18 10.84 -5.00
N LEU A 91 -0.31 12.08 -4.96
CA LEU A 91 -1.74 12.39 -5.05
C LEU A 91 -2.10 13.24 -6.27
N CYS A 92 -3.28 12.96 -6.84
CA CYS A 92 -4.01 13.91 -7.68
C CYS A 92 -4.57 15.07 -6.83
N VAL A 93 -5.02 16.17 -7.48
CA VAL A 93 -5.53 17.36 -6.78
C VAL A 93 -6.71 17.02 -5.87
N LYS A 94 -7.66 16.20 -6.35
CA LYS A 94 -8.86 15.83 -5.58
C LYS A 94 -8.50 15.02 -4.33
N CYS A 95 -7.62 14.03 -4.47
CA CYS A 95 -7.13 13.26 -3.32
C CYS A 95 -6.33 14.12 -2.35
N ASN A 96 -5.56 15.11 -2.83
CA ASN A 96 -4.88 16.06 -1.96
C ASN A 96 -5.85 16.91 -1.12
N GLU A 97 -6.97 17.36 -1.69
CA GLU A 97 -7.97 18.09 -0.90
C GLU A 97 -8.65 17.22 0.15
N LEU A 98 -8.91 15.94 -0.14
CA LEU A 98 -9.39 14.99 0.86
C LEU A 98 -8.35 14.76 1.97
N HIS A 99 -7.09 14.57 1.58
CA HIS A 99 -5.97 14.40 2.50
C HIS A 99 -5.83 15.60 3.46
N LYS A 100 -6.00 16.82 2.96
CA LYS A 100 -6.00 18.05 3.78
C LYS A 100 -7.21 18.12 4.71
N LYS A 101 -8.41 17.80 4.21
CA LYS A 101 -9.65 17.79 5.02
C LYS A 101 -9.60 16.80 6.18
N GLN A 102 -8.92 15.68 5.98
CA GLN A 102 -8.67 14.67 7.02
C GLN A 102 -7.54 15.07 7.98
N GLN A 103 -6.97 16.27 7.84
CA GLN A 103 -5.86 16.79 8.65
C GLN A 103 -4.63 15.88 8.65
N MET A 104 -4.45 15.08 7.58
CA MET A 104 -3.31 14.20 7.44
C MET A 104 -2.07 15.03 7.11
N LYS A 105 -1.08 14.98 8.01
CA LYS A 105 0.18 15.72 7.89
C LYS A 105 1.33 14.88 7.32
N ASP A 106 1.15 13.58 7.18
CA ASP A 106 2.22 12.68 6.72
C ASP A 106 2.08 12.36 5.24
N CYS A 107 3.21 12.12 4.58
CA CYS A 107 3.25 11.63 3.21
C CYS A 107 2.66 10.20 3.13
N PRO A 108 1.67 9.94 2.26
CA PRO A 108 1.10 8.59 2.08
C PRO A 108 2.13 7.51 1.70
N ALA A 109 3.21 7.89 1.01
CA ALA A 109 4.22 6.93 0.55
C ALA A 109 5.31 6.63 1.58
N CYS A 110 5.82 7.65 2.27
CA CYS A 110 7.00 7.50 3.14
C CYS A 110 6.78 7.94 4.59
N ARG A 111 5.57 8.41 4.92
CA ARG A 111 5.18 8.90 6.25
C ARG A 111 5.99 10.09 6.78
N SER A 112 6.87 10.70 5.98
CA SER A 112 7.53 11.96 6.35
C SER A 112 6.49 13.08 6.56
N LEU A 113 6.70 13.94 7.55
CA LEU A 113 5.88 15.13 7.75
C LEU A 113 5.87 16.01 6.49
N ILE A 114 4.70 16.57 6.19
CA ILE A 114 4.46 17.44 5.05
C ILE A 114 4.47 18.88 5.56
N ASP A 115 5.52 19.62 5.19
CA ASP A 115 5.63 21.05 5.48
C ASP A 115 4.94 21.89 4.40
N CYS A 116 5.04 21.45 3.14
CA CYS A 116 4.49 22.15 2.00
C CYS A 116 3.92 21.19 0.95
N ARG A 117 2.90 21.65 0.22
CA ARG A 117 2.22 20.93 -0.87
C ARG A 117 2.27 21.78 -2.13
N ILE A 118 2.89 21.28 -3.18
CA ILE A 118 3.07 22.00 -4.45
C ILE A 118 2.27 21.30 -5.54
N CYS A 119 1.46 22.04 -6.30
CA CYS A 119 0.77 21.54 -7.49
C CYS A 119 1.67 21.78 -8.71
N ALA A 120 2.46 20.78 -9.09
CA ALA A 120 3.43 20.90 -10.18
C ALA A 120 2.74 20.62 -11.52
N ARG A 121 2.85 21.55 -12.47
CA ARG A 121 2.39 21.36 -13.85
C ARG A 121 3.47 21.83 -14.81
N PHE A 122 3.76 21.05 -15.83
CA PHE A 122 4.63 21.52 -16.91
C PHE A 122 3.98 22.71 -17.62
N ALA A 123 4.77 23.74 -17.92
CA ALA A 123 4.33 24.82 -18.79
C ALA A 123 3.98 24.24 -20.16
N LYS A 124 2.85 24.64 -20.73
CA LYS A 124 2.54 24.29 -22.12
C LYS A 124 3.57 24.98 -23.02
N PRO A 125 4.17 24.29 -23.99
CA PRO A 125 5.03 24.94 -24.98
C PRO A 125 4.25 26.09 -25.62
N ARG A 126 4.85 27.28 -25.70
CA ARG A 126 4.28 28.34 -26.53
C ARG A 126 4.35 27.83 -27.96
N ALA A 127 3.19 27.59 -28.59
CA ALA A 127 3.16 27.33 -30.01
C ALA A 127 3.83 28.52 -30.69
N MET A 128 4.96 28.27 -31.36
CA MET A 128 5.54 29.26 -32.25
C MET A 128 4.55 29.38 -33.39
N ALA A 129 3.83 30.51 -33.46
CA ALA A 129 3.04 30.85 -34.63
C ALA A 129 4.03 30.95 -35.80
N LEU A 130 4.00 29.96 -36.69
CA LEU A 130 4.66 30.01 -37.98
C LEU A 130 3.79 30.80 -38.96
#